data_AF-A0A9D2VGF2-F1
#
_entry.id   AF-A0A9D2VGF2-F1
#
_cell.length_a   1.000
_cell.length_b   1.000
_cell.length_c   1.000
_cell.angle_alpha   90.00
_cell.angle_beta   90.00
_cell.angle_gamma   90.00
#
_symmetry.space_group_name_H-M   'P 1'
#
loop_
_entity.id
_entity.type
_entity.pdbx_description
1 polymer ?
#
loop_
_entity_poly.entity_id
_entity_poly.type
_entity_poly.pdbx_seq_one_letter_code
_entity_poly.pdbx_strand_id
1 'polypeptide(L)'
;VGGLVGGLALLFLAAPLSKIALQFGPASYFAVGLLGLTSVAALSGGSVVKGLIGAALGLSLAFVGIDPITGIPRFTMGEMALFEGVPMLAALIGLFAVSEALILAESALRKNQRKVASGTVKSVFLRASEWKNLIGTMLSSSVIGTLIGILPGVGANIACWVARDTAVRLNPNLEFGKGEAKGVAAPEAANNATVGGALVPLLSLGVPGSPTTAVIVGALVMHGLRPGPQLFTEQPVLVYSVLLGLLFSSILMFIVGFLTLPWLARVVNLPDSVLAAGIIVFACLGAYALRNLQFDIWLTLGFGLLGYLMKKLSFPVAPVVLALVLGYMVESNFRTALVSSQGNYSIFLTEPASALFLTLAVLSIVMPLISQLRRRKSTTTVEK
;
A
#
# COMPACT_ATOMS: atom_id res chain seq x y z
N VAL A 1 -14.99 -13.92 -3.68
CA VAL A 1 -14.25 -14.92 -2.86
C VAL A 1 -13.09 -14.27 -2.13
N GLY A 2 -12.09 -13.72 -2.82
CA GLY A 2 -10.93 -13.05 -2.19
C GLY A 2 -11.30 -12.06 -1.10
N GLY A 3 -12.17 -11.09 -1.39
CA GLY A 3 -12.58 -10.08 -0.41
C GLY A 3 -13.26 -10.67 0.83
N LEU A 4 -14.03 -11.76 0.69
CA LEU A 4 -14.63 -12.45 1.83
C LEU A 4 -13.58 -13.17 2.67
N VAL A 5 -12.63 -13.87 2.05
CA VAL A 5 -11.54 -14.55 2.77
C VAL A 5 -10.67 -13.53 3.50
N GLY A 6 -10.29 -12.44 2.85
CA GLY A 6 -9.54 -11.34 3.46
C GLY A 6 -10.34 -10.67 4.58
N GLY A 7 -11.63 -10.41 4.39
CA GLY A 7 -12.49 -9.81 5.41
C GLY A 7 -12.73 -10.72 6.61
N LEU A 8 -12.83 -12.04 6.41
CA LEU A 8 -12.90 -13.01 7.50
C LEU A 8 -11.58 -13.06 8.26
N ALA A 9 -10.45 -13.09 7.56
CA ALA A 9 -9.15 -13.01 8.19
C ALA A 9 -9.01 -11.72 9.01
N LEU A 10 -9.49 -10.58 8.49
CA LEU A 10 -9.54 -9.33 9.22
C LEU A 10 -10.38 -9.45 10.50
N LEU A 11 -11.61 -9.96 10.40
CA LEU A 11 -12.52 -10.14 11.53
C LEU A 11 -11.91 -11.02 12.64
N PHE A 12 -11.22 -12.11 12.27
CA PHE A 12 -10.65 -13.05 13.24
C PHE A 12 -9.26 -12.65 13.75
N LEU A 13 -8.44 -11.95 12.96
CA LEU A 13 -7.05 -11.65 13.32
C LEU A 13 -6.87 -10.26 13.95
N ALA A 14 -7.71 -9.27 13.61
CA ALA A 14 -7.50 -7.90 14.07
C ALA A 14 -7.63 -7.74 15.59
N ALA A 15 -8.65 -8.34 16.21
CA ALA A 15 -8.86 -8.22 17.65
C ALA A 15 -7.78 -8.97 18.49
N PRO A 16 -7.39 -10.23 18.15
CA PRO A 16 -6.27 -10.88 18.83
C PRO A 16 -4.95 -10.11 18.68
N LEU A 17 -4.64 -9.62 17.48
CA LEU A 17 -3.41 -8.86 17.24
C LEU A 17 -3.42 -7.54 18.02
N SER A 18 -4.57 -6.87 18.12
CA SER A 18 -4.74 -5.68 18.95
C SER A 18 -4.44 -5.95 20.43
N LYS A 19 -4.81 -7.11 20.97
CA LYS A 19 -4.51 -7.46 22.38
C LYS A 19 -3.01 -7.66 22.61
N ILE A 20 -2.31 -8.25 21.65
CA ILE A 20 -0.84 -8.39 21.71
C ILE A 20 -0.19 -7.00 21.64
N ALA A 21 -0.68 -6.15 20.75
CA ALA A 21 -0.19 -4.80 20.54
C ALA A 21 -0.35 -3.86 21.75
N LEU A 22 -1.29 -4.13 22.66
CA LEU A 22 -1.39 -3.41 23.95
C LEU A 22 -0.18 -3.63 24.86
N GLN A 23 0.60 -4.68 24.63
CA GLN A 23 1.81 -4.98 25.41
C GLN A 23 3.06 -4.32 24.84
N PHE A 24 2.96 -3.66 23.67
CA PHE A 24 4.10 -3.07 22.99
C PHE A 24 4.42 -1.69 23.56
N GLY A 25 5.71 -1.48 23.89
CA GLY A 25 6.24 -0.18 24.23
C GLY A 25 6.65 0.64 23.01
N PRO A 26 7.18 1.87 23.23
CA PRO A 26 7.68 2.72 22.16
C PRO A 26 8.76 2.04 21.30
N ALA A 27 9.68 1.26 21.88
CA ALA A 27 10.73 0.60 21.11
C ALA A 27 10.15 -0.44 20.12
N SER A 28 9.13 -1.18 20.55
CA SER A 28 8.40 -2.11 19.69
C SER A 28 7.67 -1.40 18.54
N TYR A 29 6.97 -0.28 18.77
CA TYR A 29 6.32 0.47 17.69
C TYR A 29 7.32 1.09 16.71
N PHE A 30 8.46 1.57 17.19
CA PHE A 30 9.56 2.00 16.32
C PHE A 30 10.03 0.84 15.42
N ALA A 31 10.25 -0.34 15.99
CA ALA A 31 10.71 -1.51 15.26
C ALA A 31 9.68 -2.00 14.22
N VAL A 32 8.38 -1.98 14.53
CA VAL A 32 7.31 -2.30 13.57
C VAL A 32 7.30 -1.29 12.42
N GLY A 33 7.41 0.00 12.72
CA GLY A 33 7.50 1.04 11.69
C GLY A 33 8.71 0.83 10.78
N LEU A 34 9.87 0.53 11.36
CA LEU A 34 11.08 0.23 10.60
C LEU A 34 10.91 -1.01 9.72
N LEU A 35 10.34 -2.10 10.25
CA LEU A 35 10.03 -3.29 9.46
C LEU A 35 9.15 -2.97 8.26
N GLY A 36 8.14 -2.11 8.41
CA GLY A 36 7.32 -1.70 7.28
C GLY A 36 8.08 -0.90 6.23
N LEU A 37 8.90 0.06 6.66
CA LEU A 37 9.72 0.85 5.75
C LEU A 37 10.70 -0.04 4.96
N THR A 38 11.38 -0.94 5.65
CA THR A 38 12.38 -1.82 5.02
C THR A 38 11.74 -2.88 4.13
N SER A 39 10.60 -3.44 4.54
CA SER A 39 9.86 -4.42 3.74
C SER A 39 9.41 -3.83 2.42
N VAL A 40 8.85 -2.61 2.41
CA VAL A 40 8.43 -1.96 1.17
C VAL A 40 9.59 -1.55 0.30
N ALA A 41 10.65 -1.01 0.88
CA ALA A 41 11.85 -0.67 0.13
C ALA A 41 12.43 -1.91 -0.58
N ALA A 42 12.44 -3.06 0.10
CA ALA A 42 12.95 -4.31 -0.45
C ALA A 42 12.04 -4.92 -1.53
N LEU A 43 10.72 -4.78 -1.37
CA LEU A 43 9.72 -5.45 -2.19
C LEU A 43 9.19 -4.60 -3.36
N SER A 44 9.47 -3.30 -3.40
CA SER A 44 8.96 -2.39 -4.45
C SER A 44 9.57 -2.57 -5.84
N GLY A 45 10.31 -3.65 -6.08
CA GLY A 45 10.79 -4.06 -7.40
C GLY A 45 11.99 -3.27 -7.94
N GLY A 46 12.73 -3.89 -8.87
CA GLY A 46 13.90 -3.29 -9.52
C GLY A 46 15.16 -3.28 -8.65
N SER A 47 15.26 -2.31 -7.73
CA SER A 47 16.45 -2.09 -6.89
C SER A 47 16.07 -1.76 -5.46
N VAL A 48 16.55 -2.58 -4.50
CA VAL A 48 16.36 -2.34 -3.06
C VAL A 48 16.89 -0.96 -2.66
N VAL A 49 18.02 -0.55 -3.27
CA VAL A 49 18.66 0.75 -3.00
C VAL A 49 17.73 1.90 -3.41
N LYS A 50 17.09 1.83 -4.58
CA LYS A 50 16.12 2.86 -5.00
C LYS A 50 14.90 2.90 -4.07
N GLY A 51 14.47 1.74 -3.58
CA GLY A 51 13.42 1.63 -2.56
C GLY A 51 13.81 2.32 -1.25
N LEU A 52 15.02 2.08 -0.76
CA LEU A 52 15.54 2.70 0.47
C LEU A 52 15.71 4.22 0.32
N ILE A 53 16.19 4.69 -0.84
CA ILE A 53 16.25 6.13 -1.14
C ILE A 53 14.85 6.74 -1.11
N GLY A 54 13.85 6.06 -1.69
CA GLY A 54 12.45 6.48 -1.62
C GLY A 54 11.94 6.55 -0.17
N ALA A 55 12.21 5.53 0.64
CA ALA A 55 11.82 5.54 2.06
C ALA A 55 12.51 6.68 2.83
N ALA A 56 13.81 6.92 2.59
CA ALA A 56 14.54 8.02 3.22
C ALA A 56 13.98 9.39 2.81
N LEU A 57 13.60 9.55 1.54
CA LEU A 57 12.96 10.79 1.05
C LEU A 57 11.57 11.00 1.64
N GLY A 58 10.76 9.95 1.78
CA GLY A 58 9.46 10.07 2.45
C GLY A 58 9.61 10.37 3.94
N LEU A 59 10.61 9.80 4.60
CA LEU A 59 10.89 10.04 6.01
C LEU A 59 11.38 11.48 6.24
N SER A 60 12.22 12.03 5.37
CA SER A 60 12.65 13.42 5.48
C SER A 60 11.48 14.40 5.29
N LEU A 61 10.53 14.08 4.40
CA LEU A 61 9.30 14.86 4.25
C LEU A 61 8.39 14.77 5.47
N ALA A 62 8.37 13.62 6.17
CA ALA A 62 7.60 13.44 7.39
C ALA A 62 8.13 14.25 8.59
N PHE A 63 9.41 14.65 8.57
CA PHE A 63 10.01 15.47 9.62
C PHE A 63 9.70 16.97 9.47
N VAL A 64 9.11 17.38 8.35
CA VAL A 64 8.61 18.75 8.15
C VAL A 64 7.42 18.97 9.09
N GLY A 65 7.43 20.09 9.81
CA GLY A 65 6.36 20.47 10.75
C GLY A 65 6.87 20.65 12.17
N ILE A 66 5.94 20.72 13.12
CA ILE A 66 6.25 20.87 14.55
C ILE A 66 6.86 19.57 15.10
N ASP A 67 7.98 19.71 15.82
CA ASP A 67 8.61 18.61 16.54
C ASP A 67 7.66 18.05 17.62
N PRO A 68 7.39 16.73 17.64
CA PRO A 68 6.42 16.13 18.56
C PRO A 68 6.81 16.21 20.03
N ILE A 69 8.08 16.46 20.35
CA ILE A 69 8.60 16.45 21.71
C ILE A 69 8.98 17.87 22.16
N THR A 70 9.64 18.66 21.31
CA THR A 70 10.08 20.02 21.66
C THR A 70 9.09 21.11 21.28
N GLY A 71 8.11 20.82 20.41
CA GLY A 71 7.13 21.80 19.93
C GLY A 71 7.70 22.84 18.96
N ILE A 72 8.95 22.70 18.53
CA ILE A 72 9.63 23.67 17.66
C ILE A 72 9.32 23.37 16.19
N PRO A 73 8.97 24.36 15.36
CA PRO A 73 8.79 24.16 13.92
C PRO A 73 10.11 23.79 13.23
N ARG A 74 10.08 22.76 12.38
CA ARG A 74 11.24 22.26 11.62
C ARG A 74 10.91 22.21 10.13
N PHE A 75 11.82 22.70 9.30
CA PHE A 75 11.72 22.65 7.84
C PHE A 75 10.45 23.27 7.23
N THR A 76 9.75 24.15 7.95
CA THR A 76 8.51 24.79 7.48
C THR A 76 8.76 25.96 6.52
N MET A 77 10.01 26.40 6.36
CA MET A 77 10.40 27.54 5.51
C MET A 77 9.65 28.86 5.84
N GLY A 78 9.10 28.97 7.06
CA GLY A 78 8.28 30.11 7.48
C GLY A 78 6.80 30.03 7.04
N GLU A 79 6.41 28.99 6.29
CA GLU A 79 5.04 28.80 5.84
C GLU A 79 4.16 28.17 6.92
N MET A 80 3.11 28.89 7.34
CA MET A 80 2.16 28.40 8.35
C MET A 80 1.43 27.14 7.89
N ALA A 81 1.20 26.99 6.58
CA ALA A 81 0.53 25.81 6.03
C ALA A 81 1.29 24.49 6.28
N LEU A 82 2.59 24.57 6.59
CA LEU A 82 3.46 23.43 6.89
C LEU A 82 3.69 23.19 8.38
N PHE A 83 3.04 23.93 9.30
CA PHE A 83 3.23 23.73 10.74
C PHE A 83 2.69 22.37 11.21
N GLU A 84 1.58 21.93 10.60
CA GLU A 84 1.01 20.59 10.78
C GLU A 84 1.78 19.50 10.00
N GLY A 85 2.89 19.87 9.37
CA GLY A 85 3.68 19.06 8.47
C GLY A 85 3.16 19.05 7.03
N VAL A 86 3.73 18.16 6.21
CA VAL A 86 3.28 17.98 4.82
C VAL A 86 1.87 17.38 4.82
N PRO A 87 0.86 18.05 4.24
CA PRO A 87 -0.49 17.52 4.14
C PRO A 87 -0.49 16.18 3.41
N MET A 88 -0.74 15.11 4.17
CA MET A 88 -0.53 13.75 3.71
C MET A 88 -1.40 13.43 2.49
N LEU A 89 -2.66 13.91 2.47
CA LEU A 89 -3.55 13.68 1.33
C LEU A 89 -3.05 14.39 0.06
N ALA A 90 -2.56 15.62 0.16
CA ALA A 90 -1.99 16.35 -0.96
C ALA A 90 -0.78 15.59 -1.55
N ALA A 91 0.10 15.11 -0.69
CA ALA A 91 1.24 14.29 -1.11
C ALA A 91 0.82 12.97 -1.76
N LEU A 92 -0.17 12.26 -1.18
CA LEU A 92 -0.71 11.01 -1.71
C LEU A 92 -1.36 11.19 -3.09
N ILE A 93 -2.24 12.19 -3.22
CA ILE A 93 -2.91 12.53 -4.48
C ILE A 93 -1.87 12.93 -5.53
N GLY A 94 -0.88 13.73 -5.16
CA GLY A 94 0.20 14.12 -6.07
C GLY A 94 1.00 12.90 -6.53
N LEU A 95 1.62 12.20 -5.58
CA LEU A 95 2.53 11.09 -5.84
C LEU A 95 1.88 9.92 -6.59
N PHE A 96 0.58 9.64 -6.39
CA PHE A 96 -0.13 8.57 -7.10
C PHE A 96 -1.01 9.05 -8.25
N ALA A 97 -1.97 9.94 -8.01
CA ALA A 97 -2.98 10.29 -9.01
C ALA A 97 -2.43 11.25 -10.07
N VAL A 98 -1.84 12.37 -9.65
CA VAL A 98 -1.31 13.37 -10.59
C VAL A 98 -0.13 12.79 -11.37
N SER A 99 0.76 12.03 -10.72
CA SER A 99 1.88 11.42 -11.43
C SER A 99 1.44 10.39 -12.49
N GLU A 100 0.41 9.58 -12.22
CA GLU A 100 -0.18 8.69 -13.24
C GLU A 100 -0.86 9.48 -14.35
N ALA A 101 -1.57 10.56 -14.02
CA ALA A 101 -2.20 11.43 -15.02
C ALA A 101 -1.16 12.05 -15.97
N LEU A 102 0.01 12.45 -15.46
CA LEU A 102 1.11 12.97 -16.28
C LEU A 102 1.72 11.88 -17.19
N ILE A 103 1.88 10.65 -16.69
CA ILE A 103 2.32 9.50 -17.51
C ILE A 103 1.30 9.21 -18.61
N LEU A 104 0.01 9.23 -18.27
CA LEU A 104 -1.09 8.99 -19.20
C LEU A 104 -1.18 10.10 -20.27
N ALA A 105 -0.95 11.35 -19.87
CA ALA A 105 -0.86 12.46 -20.81
C ALA A 105 0.34 12.31 -21.76
N GLU A 106 1.50 11.86 -21.26
CA GLU A 106 2.66 11.57 -22.11
C GLU A 106 2.38 10.42 -23.09
N SER A 107 1.71 9.34 -22.67
CA SER A 107 1.36 8.23 -23.56
C SER A 107 0.39 8.67 -24.66
N ALA A 108 -0.55 9.56 -24.35
CA ALA A 108 -1.48 10.14 -25.32
C ALA A 108 -0.74 10.93 -26.42
N LEU A 109 0.29 11.68 -26.05
CA LEU A 109 1.10 12.48 -26.99
C LEU A 109 1.93 11.62 -27.94
N ARG A 110 2.35 10.41 -27.52
CA ARG A 110 3.19 9.50 -28.32
C ARG A 110 2.43 8.78 -29.46
N LYS A 111 1.18 9.15 -29.78
CA LYS A 111 0.33 8.55 -30.84
C LYS A 111 0.26 7.03 -30.79
N ASN A 112 0.42 6.42 -29.63
CA ASN A 112 0.28 4.97 -29.50
C ASN A 112 -1.22 4.66 -29.38
N GLN A 113 -1.88 4.49 -30.53
CA GLN A 113 -3.26 4.02 -30.55
C GLN A 113 -3.31 2.66 -29.85
N ARG A 114 -3.76 2.64 -28.59
CA ARG A 114 -4.20 1.40 -27.97
C ARG A 114 -5.23 0.80 -28.92
N LYS A 115 -4.94 -0.36 -29.51
CA LYS A 115 -5.93 -1.14 -30.24
C LYS A 115 -7.08 -1.37 -29.26
N VAL A 116 -8.21 -0.73 -29.53
CA VAL A 116 -9.45 -0.93 -28.79
C VAL A 116 -9.70 -2.43 -28.79
N ALA A 117 -9.74 -3.04 -27.60
CA ALA A 117 -10.12 -4.44 -27.48
C ALA A 117 -11.60 -4.54 -27.89
N SER A 118 -11.82 -4.80 -29.17
CA SER A 118 -13.12 -5.09 -29.77
C SER A 118 -13.54 -6.50 -29.37
N GLY A 119 -13.79 -6.70 -28.08
CA GLY A 119 -14.36 -7.92 -27.54
C GLY A 119 -15.82 -7.68 -27.17
N THR A 120 -16.75 -8.31 -27.89
CA THR A 120 -18.14 -8.40 -27.42
C THR A 120 -18.14 -9.28 -26.18
N VAL A 121 -18.60 -8.76 -25.03
CA VAL A 121 -18.80 -9.56 -23.81
C VAL A 121 -19.92 -10.56 -24.09
N LYS A 122 -19.56 -11.79 -24.51
CA LYS A 122 -20.51 -12.82 -24.97
C LYS A 122 -21.27 -13.51 -23.82
N SER A 123 -20.69 -13.56 -22.62
CA SER A 123 -21.29 -14.16 -21.43
C SER A 123 -20.64 -13.55 -20.18
N VAL A 124 -21.45 -13.13 -19.22
CA VAL A 124 -20.99 -12.60 -17.92
C VAL A 124 -21.03 -13.66 -16.82
N PHE A 125 -21.75 -14.77 -17.04
CA PHE A 125 -21.87 -15.86 -16.07
C PHE A 125 -20.93 -17.02 -16.38
N LEU A 126 -20.19 -17.43 -15.35
CA LEU A 126 -19.44 -18.69 -15.34
C LEU A 126 -20.41 -19.86 -15.12
N ARG A 127 -20.20 -20.96 -15.83
CA ARG A 127 -20.93 -22.22 -15.64
C ARG A 127 -20.57 -22.82 -14.29
N ALA A 128 -21.48 -23.61 -13.70
CA ALA A 128 -21.24 -24.27 -12.41
C ALA A 128 -20.00 -25.19 -12.41
N SER A 129 -19.69 -25.80 -13.56
CA SER A 129 -18.47 -26.61 -13.74
C SER A 129 -17.19 -25.77 -13.72
N GLU A 130 -17.21 -24.56 -14.29
CA GLU A 130 -16.09 -23.63 -14.28
C GLU A 130 -15.83 -23.10 -12.86
N TRP A 131 -16.89 -22.81 -12.11
CA TRP A 131 -16.80 -22.46 -10.70
C TRP A 131 -16.09 -23.53 -9.87
N LYS A 132 -16.47 -24.80 -10.01
CA LYS A 132 -15.83 -25.91 -9.29
C LYS A 132 -14.34 -26.04 -9.63
N ASN A 133 -13.96 -25.79 -10.88
CA ASN A 133 -12.56 -25.85 -11.32
C ASN A 133 -11.71 -24.68 -10.83
N LEU A 134 -12.33 -23.52 -10.56
CA LEU A 134 -11.63 -22.30 -10.14
C LEU A 134 -11.59 -22.11 -8.62
N ILE A 135 -12.55 -22.65 -7.87
CA ILE A 135 -12.70 -22.35 -6.44
C ILE A 135 -11.47 -22.70 -5.62
N GLY A 136 -10.80 -23.83 -5.93
CA GLY A 136 -9.56 -24.23 -5.26
C GLY A 136 -8.44 -23.21 -5.48
N THR A 137 -8.26 -22.75 -6.71
CA THR A 137 -7.28 -21.70 -7.06
C THR A 137 -7.63 -20.36 -6.42
N MET A 138 -8.91 -20.00 -6.40
CA MET A 138 -9.37 -18.75 -5.78
C MET A 138 -9.10 -18.77 -4.27
N LEU A 139 -9.44 -19.86 -3.58
CA LEU A 139 -9.22 -19.98 -2.13
C LEU A 139 -7.73 -19.97 -1.77
N SER A 140 -6.90 -20.76 -2.45
CA SER A 140 -5.46 -20.79 -2.17
C SER A 140 -4.80 -19.43 -2.46
N SER A 141 -5.17 -18.78 -3.55
CA SER A 141 -4.68 -17.45 -3.90
C SER A 141 -5.18 -16.37 -2.95
N SER A 142 -6.39 -16.53 -2.40
CA SER A 142 -6.91 -15.63 -1.37
C SER A 142 -6.10 -15.73 -0.08
N VAL A 143 -5.70 -16.93 0.34
CA VAL A 143 -4.81 -17.12 1.50
C VAL A 143 -3.47 -16.44 1.26
N ILE A 144 -2.86 -16.62 0.07
CA ILE A 144 -1.63 -15.92 -0.32
C ILE A 144 -1.82 -14.41 -0.24
N GLY A 145 -2.93 -13.89 -0.80
CA GLY A 145 -3.26 -12.47 -0.79
C GLY A 145 -3.41 -11.88 0.61
N THR A 146 -4.09 -12.61 1.51
CA THR A 146 -4.24 -12.23 2.91
C THR A 146 -2.89 -12.21 3.63
N LEU A 147 -2.09 -13.28 3.51
CA LEU A 147 -0.79 -13.39 4.19
C LEU A 147 0.19 -12.31 3.73
N ILE A 148 0.24 -12.06 2.43
CA ILE A 148 1.06 -10.99 1.87
C ILE A 148 0.53 -9.63 2.29
N GLY A 149 -0.79 -9.44 2.35
CA GLY A 149 -1.39 -8.18 2.80
C GLY A 149 -1.08 -7.83 4.26
N ILE A 150 -0.94 -8.83 5.14
CA ILE A 150 -0.57 -8.61 6.55
C ILE A 150 0.85 -8.03 6.66
N LEU A 151 1.73 -8.30 5.69
CA LEU A 151 3.08 -7.77 5.71
C LEU A 151 3.06 -6.26 5.46
N PRO A 152 3.68 -5.44 6.33
CA PRO A 152 3.50 -4.01 6.25
C PRO A 152 4.05 -3.41 4.96
N GLY A 153 3.18 -2.61 4.33
CA GLY A 153 3.37 -1.96 3.06
C GLY A 153 3.61 -2.87 1.83
N VAL A 154 3.45 -4.18 1.96
CA VAL A 154 3.53 -5.11 0.84
C VAL A 154 2.25 -5.00 0.01
N GLY A 155 2.36 -4.33 -1.14
CA GLY A 155 1.21 -4.02 -2.00
C GLY A 155 0.59 -5.23 -2.70
N ALA A 156 -0.67 -5.07 -3.13
CA ALA A 156 -1.44 -6.11 -3.82
C ALA A 156 -0.77 -6.63 -5.10
N ASN A 157 0.03 -5.81 -5.78
CA ASN A 157 0.75 -6.22 -6.99
C ASN A 157 1.64 -7.45 -6.75
N ILE A 158 2.33 -7.50 -5.60
CA ILE A 158 3.23 -8.61 -5.27
C ILE A 158 2.42 -9.85 -4.94
N ALA A 159 1.33 -9.69 -4.20
CA ALA A 159 0.39 -10.78 -3.94
C ALA A 159 -0.15 -11.40 -5.24
N CYS A 160 -0.50 -10.57 -6.23
CA CYS A 160 -0.96 -11.02 -7.54
C CYS A 160 0.10 -11.83 -8.29
N TRP A 161 1.35 -11.36 -8.32
CA TRP A 161 2.45 -12.07 -8.97
C TRP A 161 2.76 -13.40 -8.30
N VAL A 162 2.84 -13.42 -6.97
CA VAL A 162 3.09 -14.66 -6.21
C VAL A 162 1.96 -15.65 -6.43
N ALA A 163 0.69 -15.21 -6.33
CA ALA A 163 -0.46 -16.07 -6.57
C ALA A 163 -0.49 -16.63 -8.00
N ARG A 164 -0.15 -15.81 -9.00
CA ARG A 164 -0.01 -16.26 -10.39
C ARG A 164 1.09 -17.30 -10.53
N ASP A 165 2.27 -17.07 -9.99
CA ASP A 165 3.40 -18.01 -10.05
C ASP A 165 3.06 -19.33 -9.36
N THR A 166 2.37 -19.29 -8.22
CA THR A 166 1.85 -20.49 -7.55
C THR A 166 0.84 -21.23 -8.43
N ALA A 167 -0.08 -20.53 -9.08
CA ALA A 167 -1.05 -21.15 -9.99
C ALA A 167 -0.37 -21.83 -11.18
N VAL A 168 0.66 -21.19 -11.77
CA VAL A 168 1.50 -21.76 -12.84
C VAL A 168 2.20 -23.03 -12.38
N ARG A 169 2.86 -22.99 -11.20
CA ARG A 169 3.60 -24.13 -10.64
C ARG A 169 2.69 -25.33 -10.34
N LEU A 170 1.48 -25.07 -9.84
CA LEU A 170 0.50 -26.11 -9.51
C LEU A 170 -0.18 -26.71 -10.75
N ASN A 171 -0.14 -26.03 -11.90
CA ASN A 171 -0.82 -26.47 -13.12
C ASN A 171 0.13 -26.34 -14.34
N PRO A 172 1.26 -27.06 -14.38
CA PRO A 172 2.28 -26.88 -15.43
C PRO A 172 1.79 -27.20 -16.85
N ASN A 173 0.71 -27.98 -16.97
CA ASN A 173 0.15 -28.41 -18.25
C ASN A 173 -0.82 -27.38 -18.87
N LEU A 174 -1.13 -26.28 -18.18
CA LEU A 174 -2.06 -25.26 -18.69
C LEU A 174 -1.30 -24.11 -19.35
N GLU A 175 -1.88 -23.56 -20.43
CA GLU A 175 -1.28 -22.46 -21.17
C GLU A 175 -1.64 -21.09 -20.57
N PHE A 176 -0.91 -20.68 -19.53
CA PHE A 176 -1.06 -19.36 -18.93
C PHE A 176 -0.70 -18.24 -19.92
N GLY A 177 -1.51 -17.18 -19.95
CA GLY A 177 -1.31 -16.02 -20.84
C GLY A 177 -2.03 -16.11 -22.19
N LYS A 178 -2.62 -17.27 -22.52
CA LYS A 178 -3.47 -17.46 -23.72
C LYS A 178 -4.98 -17.43 -23.42
N GLY A 179 -5.37 -16.90 -22.26
CA GLY A 179 -6.77 -16.82 -21.83
C GLY A 179 -7.20 -17.89 -20.81
N GLU A 180 -6.24 -18.65 -20.25
CA GLU A 180 -6.53 -19.60 -19.17
C GLU A 180 -7.15 -18.91 -17.95
N ALA A 181 -8.33 -19.36 -17.53
CA ALA A 181 -9.13 -18.73 -16.48
C ALA A 181 -8.42 -18.74 -15.11
N LYS A 182 -7.67 -19.80 -14.79
CA LYS A 182 -6.87 -19.85 -13.56
C LYS A 182 -5.79 -18.76 -13.51
N GLY A 183 -5.29 -18.33 -14.67
CA GLY A 183 -4.32 -17.24 -14.80
C GLY A 183 -4.86 -15.86 -14.46
N VAL A 184 -6.19 -15.68 -14.47
CA VAL A 184 -6.88 -14.45 -14.06
C VAL A 184 -7.45 -14.61 -12.65
N ALA A 185 -8.09 -15.74 -12.37
CA ALA A 185 -8.74 -15.99 -11.08
C ALA A 185 -7.75 -15.98 -9.89
N ALA A 186 -6.52 -16.46 -10.08
CA ALA A 186 -5.49 -16.45 -9.03
C ALA A 186 -5.09 -15.02 -8.61
N PRO A 187 -4.56 -14.15 -9.50
CA PRO A 187 -4.18 -12.80 -9.12
C PRO A 187 -5.39 -11.96 -8.65
N GLU A 188 -6.56 -12.09 -9.27
CA GLU A 188 -7.76 -11.34 -8.84
C GLU A 188 -8.28 -11.75 -7.46
N ALA A 189 -8.23 -13.05 -7.13
CA ALA A 189 -8.57 -13.52 -5.79
C ALA A 189 -7.57 -13.03 -4.74
N ALA A 190 -6.26 -13.05 -5.06
CA ALA A 190 -5.22 -12.54 -4.19
C ALA A 190 -5.36 -11.03 -3.96
N ASN A 191 -5.55 -10.24 -5.02
CA ASN A 191 -5.75 -8.80 -4.98
C ASN A 191 -6.87 -8.40 -4.00
N ASN A 192 -8.04 -9.03 -4.16
CA ASN A 192 -9.19 -8.75 -3.31
C ASN A 192 -8.98 -9.20 -1.86
N ALA A 193 -8.27 -10.31 -1.63
CA ALA A 193 -7.97 -10.78 -0.28
C ALA A 193 -6.94 -9.89 0.44
N THR A 194 -6.00 -9.28 -0.30
CA THR A 194 -5.02 -8.34 0.24
C THR A 194 -5.66 -7.13 0.91
N VAL A 195 -6.85 -6.70 0.49
CA VAL A 195 -7.56 -5.57 1.14
C VAL A 195 -7.82 -5.88 2.62
N GLY A 196 -8.41 -7.03 2.92
CA GLY A 196 -8.64 -7.44 4.31
C GLY A 196 -7.34 -7.71 5.06
N GLY A 197 -6.37 -8.37 4.42
CA GLY A 197 -5.05 -8.62 4.99
C GLY A 197 -4.31 -7.34 5.39
N ALA A 198 -4.31 -6.32 4.53
CA ALA A 198 -3.62 -5.05 4.76
C ALA A 198 -4.29 -4.17 5.82
N LEU A 199 -5.59 -4.39 6.06
CA LEU A 199 -6.32 -3.72 7.13
C LEU A 199 -6.07 -4.34 8.51
N VAL A 200 -5.58 -5.59 8.58
CA VAL A 200 -5.26 -6.26 9.87
C VAL A 200 -4.24 -5.45 10.67
N PRO A 201 -3.00 -5.22 10.17
CA PRO A 201 -2.02 -4.42 10.91
C PRO A 201 -2.42 -2.95 11.00
N LEU A 202 -3.20 -2.42 10.04
CA LEU A 202 -3.66 -1.04 10.10
C LEU A 202 -4.55 -0.81 11.33
N LEU A 203 -5.62 -1.59 11.48
CA LEU A 203 -6.58 -1.40 12.55
C LEU A 203 -6.01 -1.84 13.89
N SER A 204 -5.16 -2.85 13.93
CA SER A 204 -4.61 -3.39 15.18
C SER A 204 -3.34 -2.71 15.66
N LEU A 205 -2.41 -2.33 14.78
CA LEU A 205 -1.10 -1.76 15.11
C LEU A 205 -0.94 -0.30 14.67
N GLY A 206 -1.88 0.24 13.88
CA GLY A 206 -1.72 1.56 13.27
C GLY A 206 -0.80 1.57 12.05
N VAL A 207 -0.35 0.42 11.57
CA VAL A 207 0.66 0.30 10.52
C VAL A 207 0.03 -0.20 9.23
N PRO A 208 0.04 0.59 8.14
CA PRO A 208 -0.62 0.21 6.89
C PRO A 208 0.08 -0.99 6.21
N GLY A 209 -0.72 -1.98 5.81
CA GLY A 209 -0.26 -3.15 5.05
C GLY A 209 0.06 -2.88 3.58
N SER A 210 -0.39 -1.73 3.03
CA SER A 210 -0.17 -1.36 1.64
C SER A 210 -0.17 0.17 1.45
N PRO A 211 0.32 0.68 0.30
CA PRO A 211 0.23 2.10 -0.02
C PRO A 211 -1.22 2.62 -0.07
N THR A 212 -2.19 1.79 -0.47
CA THR A 212 -3.61 2.19 -0.48
C THR A 212 -4.18 2.28 0.94
N THR A 213 -3.80 1.38 1.85
CA THR A 213 -4.18 1.49 3.26
C THR A 213 -3.54 2.68 3.96
N ALA A 214 -2.40 3.17 3.47
CA ALA A 214 -1.79 4.41 3.98
C ALA A 214 -2.67 5.65 3.68
N VAL A 215 -3.40 5.64 2.56
CA VAL A 215 -4.44 6.65 2.28
C VAL A 215 -5.58 6.55 3.30
N ILE A 216 -5.98 5.32 3.66
CA ILE A 216 -7.02 5.08 4.68
C ILE A 216 -6.57 5.57 6.06
N VAL A 217 -5.29 5.39 6.45
CA VAL A 217 -4.74 6.01 7.67
C VAL A 217 -5.04 7.50 7.68
N GLY A 218 -4.79 8.19 6.56
CA GLY A 218 -5.06 9.61 6.43
C GLY A 218 -6.51 9.97 6.63
N ALA A 219 -7.39 9.25 5.96
CA ALA A 219 -8.83 9.44 6.12
C ALA A 219 -9.26 9.26 7.59
N LEU A 220 -8.77 8.22 8.27
CA LEU A 220 -9.11 7.95 9.67
C LEU A 220 -8.59 9.06 10.60
N VAL A 221 -7.32 9.44 10.47
CA VAL A 221 -6.71 10.49 11.30
C VAL A 221 -7.42 11.83 11.09
N MET A 222 -7.82 12.15 9.86
CA MET A 222 -8.60 13.37 9.55
C MET A 222 -9.98 13.36 10.22
N HIS A 223 -10.59 12.19 10.38
CA HIS A 223 -11.84 12.05 11.15
C HIS A 223 -11.61 11.92 12.66
N GLY A 224 -10.40 12.18 13.15
CA GLY A 224 -10.05 12.08 14.57
C GLY A 224 -9.90 10.64 15.07
N LEU A 225 -9.90 9.65 14.18
CA LEU A 225 -9.73 8.25 14.52
C LEU A 225 -8.26 7.86 14.44
N ARG A 226 -7.71 7.35 15.53
CA ARG A 226 -6.33 6.86 15.60
C ARG A 226 -6.33 5.34 15.44
N PRO A 227 -5.87 4.79 14.31
CA PRO A 227 -5.81 3.35 14.13
C PRO A 227 -4.80 2.74 15.11
N GLY A 228 -5.09 1.54 15.60
CA GLY A 228 -4.29 0.86 16.63
C GLY A 228 -5.15 0.25 17.73
N PRO A 229 -4.53 -0.27 18.80
CA PRO A 229 -5.25 -1.07 19.79
C PRO A 229 -6.34 -0.29 20.54
N GLN A 230 -6.10 1.01 20.75
CA GLN A 230 -7.03 1.91 21.43
C GLN A 230 -8.34 2.08 20.66
N LEU A 231 -8.34 1.93 19.34
CA LEU A 231 -9.55 2.05 18.53
C LEU A 231 -10.57 0.96 18.87
N PHE A 232 -10.12 -0.25 19.21
CA PHE A 232 -10.98 -1.36 19.62
C PHE A 232 -11.60 -1.15 20.99
N THR A 233 -10.97 -0.35 21.86
CA THR A 233 -11.48 -0.04 23.21
C THR A 233 -12.33 1.22 23.23
N GLU A 234 -11.92 2.27 22.51
CA GLU A 234 -12.58 3.58 22.51
C GLU A 234 -13.77 3.63 21.54
N GLN A 235 -13.67 2.96 20.39
CA GLN A 235 -14.67 3.02 19.32
C GLN A 235 -15.07 1.62 18.83
N PRO A 236 -15.47 0.69 19.72
CA PRO A 236 -15.75 -0.70 19.34
C PRO A 236 -16.84 -0.81 18.29
N VAL A 237 -17.92 -0.03 18.41
CA VAL A 237 -19.03 -0.04 17.46
C VAL A 237 -18.55 0.35 16.05
N LEU A 238 -17.72 1.39 15.94
CA LEU A 238 -17.16 1.82 14.65
C LEU A 238 -16.25 0.74 14.06
N VAL A 239 -15.36 0.16 14.86
CA VAL A 239 -14.45 -0.90 14.40
C VAL A 239 -15.23 -2.10 13.87
N TYR A 240 -16.16 -2.66 14.65
CA TYR A 240 -16.93 -3.81 14.19
C TYR A 240 -17.87 -3.47 13.02
N SER A 241 -18.34 -2.22 12.92
CA SER A 241 -19.08 -1.75 11.74
C SER A 241 -18.21 -1.71 10.48
N VAL A 242 -16.95 -1.29 10.59
CA VAL A 242 -15.98 -1.34 9.48
C VAL A 242 -15.65 -2.78 9.11
N LEU A 243 -15.43 -3.67 10.10
CA LEU A 243 -15.13 -5.08 9.88
C LEU A 243 -16.26 -5.80 9.15
N LEU A 244 -17.49 -5.69 9.64
CA LEU A 244 -18.68 -6.28 9.00
C LEU A 244 -18.99 -5.56 7.69
N GLY A 245 -18.88 -4.24 7.67
CA GLY A 245 -19.08 -3.39 6.50
C GLY A 245 -18.17 -3.79 5.34
N LEU A 246 -16.94 -4.22 5.59
CA LEU A 246 -16.03 -4.73 4.56
C LEU A 246 -16.49 -6.05 3.95
N LEU A 247 -17.06 -6.95 4.76
CA LEU A 247 -17.65 -8.21 4.27
C LEU A 247 -18.87 -7.91 3.38
N PHE A 248 -19.77 -7.04 3.84
CA PHE A 248 -20.92 -6.60 3.05
C PHE A 248 -20.49 -5.83 1.79
N SER A 249 -19.52 -4.93 1.90
CA SER A 249 -18.94 -4.18 0.78
C SER A 249 -18.34 -5.10 -0.27
N SER A 250 -17.71 -6.22 0.11
CA SER A 250 -17.21 -7.21 -0.84
C SER A 250 -18.34 -7.85 -1.67
N ILE A 251 -19.51 -8.08 -1.08
CA ILE A 251 -20.69 -8.60 -1.77
C ILE A 251 -21.30 -7.51 -2.66
N LEU A 252 -21.48 -6.30 -2.14
CA LEU A 252 -22.02 -5.17 -2.88
C LEU A 252 -21.12 -4.79 -4.06
N MET A 253 -19.80 -4.83 -3.90
CA MET A 253 -18.82 -4.58 -4.96
C MET A 253 -19.00 -5.56 -6.11
N PHE A 254 -19.30 -6.83 -5.83
CA PHE A 254 -19.62 -7.81 -6.86
C PHE A 254 -20.92 -7.45 -7.60
N ILE A 255 -21.98 -7.09 -6.88
CA ILE A 255 -23.28 -6.72 -7.47
C ILE A 255 -23.15 -5.45 -8.32
N VAL A 256 -22.60 -4.37 -7.75
CA VAL A 256 -22.43 -3.08 -8.43
C VAL A 256 -21.46 -3.22 -9.59
N GLY A 257 -20.32 -3.91 -9.40
CA GLY A 257 -19.34 -4.14 -10.45
C GLY A 257 -19.93 -4.92 -11.62
N PHE A 258 -20.77 -5.92 -11.35
CA PHE A 258 -21.48 -6.67 -12.38
C PHE A 258 -22.48 -5.80 -13.15
N LEU A 259 -23.32 -5.02 -12.45
CA LEU A 259 -24.33 -4.15 -13.07
C LEU A 259 -23.70 -3.03 -13.91
N THR A 260 -22.57 -2.49 -13.44
CA THR A 260 -21.88 -1.37 -14.09
C THR A 260 -20.84 -1.80 -15.12
N LEU A 261 -20.55 -3.11 -15.24
CA LEU A 261 -19.54 -3.66 -16.15
C LEU A 261 -19.65 -3.14 -17.59
N PRO A 262 -20.83 -3.10 -18.24
CA PRO A 262 -20.92 -2.63 -19.63
C PRO A 262 -20.61 -1.14 -19.77
N TRP A 263 -20.77 -0.36 -18.71
CA TRP A 263 -20.51 1.08 -18.71
C TRP A 263 -19.02 1.33 -18.42
N LEU A 264 -18.47 0.63 -17.42
CA LEU A 264 -17.04 0.67 -17.11
C LEU A 264 -16.17 0.19 -18.27
N ALA A 265 -16.62 -0.81 -19.03
CA ALA A 265 -15.92 -1.27 -20.23
C ALA A 265 -15.82 -0.18 -21.31
N ARG A 266 -16.76 0.78 -21.35
CA ARG A 266 -16.68 1.94 -22.28
C ARG A 266 -15.72 3.02 -21.79
N VAL A 267 -15.52 3.17 -20.48
CA VAL A 267 -14.57 4.13 -19.91
C VAL A 267 -13.14 3.80 -20.35
N VAL A 268 -12.81 2.51 -20.51
CA VAL A 268 -11.50 2.05 -21.03
C VAL A 268 -11.25 2.53 -22.46
N ASN A 269 -12.30 2.87 -23.21
CA ASN A 269 -12.20 3.39 -24.58
C ASN A 269 -12.11 4.91 -24.64
N LEU A 270 -12.17 5.63 -23.50
CA LEU A 270 -11.97 7.07 -23.49
C LEU A 270 -10.52 7.42 -23.85
N PRO A 271 -10.29 8.55 -24.55
CA PRO A 271 -8.94 9.00 -24.82
C PRO A 271 -8.16 9.23 -23.52
N ASP A 272 -6.91 8.75 -23.49
CA ASP A 272 -5.97 8.91 -22.37
C ASP A 272 -5.88 10.40 -21.91
N SER A 273 -6.01 11.36 -22.84
CA SER A 273 -6.02 12.80 -22.53
C SER A 273 -7.22 13.26 -21.71
N VAL A 274 -8.41 12.73 -21.98
CA VAL A 274 -9.64 13.05 -21.23
C VAL A 274 -9.56 12.48 -19.82
N LEU A 275 -9.07 11.24 -19.69
CA LEU A 275 -8.83 10.61 -18.40
C LEU A 275 -7.80 11.40 -17.57
N ALA A 276 -6.67 11.78 -18.18
CA ALA A 276 -5.64 12.56 -17.50
C ALA A 276 -6.17 13.92 -17.01
N ALA A 277 -6.90 14.65 -17.86
CA ALA A 277 -7.50 15.93 -17.49
C ALA A 277 -8.50 15.77 -16.33
N GLY A 278 -9.38 14.76 -16.39
CA GLY A 278 -10.32 14.46 -15.31
C GLY A 278 -9.61 14.17 -13.99
N ILE A 279 -8.57 13.33 -14.00
CA ILE A 279 -7.80 12.99 -12.80
C ILE A 279 -7.17 14.25 -12.19
N ILE A 280 -6.57 15.14 -13.00
CA ILE A 280 -5.93 16.36 -12.50
C ILE A 280 -6.96 17.30 -11.87
N VAL A 281 -8.12 17.49 -12.50
CA VAL A 281 -9.19 18.34 -11.96
C VAL A 281 -9.68 17.80 -10.61
N PHE A 282 -10.03 16.50 -10.53
CA PHE A 282 -10.47 15.90 -9.27
C PHE A 282 -9.37 15.87 -8.21
N ALA A 283 -8.11 15.72 -8.59
CA ALA A 283 -6.97 15.81 -7.69
C ALA A 283 -6.84 17.20 -7.05
N CYS A 284 -6.95 18.26 -7.84
CA CYS A 284 -6.91 19.63 -7.34
C CYS A 284 -8.12 19.92 -6.42
N LEU A 285 -9.30 19.46 -6.82
CA LEU A 285 -10.53 19.63 -6.05
C LEU A 285 -10.45 18.87 -4.72
N GLY A 286 -9.94 17.63 -4.72
CA GLY A 286 -9.73 16.82 -3.53
C GLY A 286 -8.69 17.40 -2.58
N ALA A 287 -7.60 17.98 -3.10
CA ALA A 287 -6.60 18.67 -2.28
C ALA A 287 -7.17 19.93 -1.61
N TYR A 288 -8.02 20.67 -2.33
CA TYR A 288 -8.62 21.90 -1.80
C TYR A 288 -9.74 21.63 -0.78
N ALA A 289 -10.54 20.58 -0.98
CA ALA A 289 -11.79 20.35 -0.26
C ALA A 289 -11.66 20.25 1.27
N LEU A 290 -10.49 19.90 1.79
CA LEU A 290 -10.31 19.69 3.24
C LEU A 290 -9.95 20.97 4.00
N ARG A 291 -8.90 21.67 3.55
CA ARG A 291 -8.35 22.83 4.26
C ARG A 291 -8.76 24.16 3.63
N ASN A 292 -9.40 24.13 2.45
CA ASN A 292 -9.69 25.31 1.62
C ASN A 292 -8.44 26.17 1.37
N LEU A 293 -7.27 25.54 1.28
CA LEU A 293 -5.99 26.21 1.05
C LEU A 293 -5.53 25.99 -0.39
N GLN A 294 -5.22 27.08 -1.09
CA GLN A 294 -4.61 27.01 -2.42
C GLN A 294 -3.20 26.39 -2.37
N PHE A 295 -2.50 26.55 -1.24
CA PHE A 295 -1.19 25.92 -1.00
C PHE A 295 -1.23 24.41 -1.24
N ASP A 296 -2.29 23.73 -0.82
CA ASP A 296 -2.42 22.28 -0.94
C ASP A 296 -2.56 21.84 -2.41
N ILE A 297 -3.16 22.68 -3.27
CA ILE A 297 -3.25 22.42 -4.71
C ILE A 297 -1.85 22.46 -5.33
N TRP A 298 -1.08 23.53 -5.06
CA TRP A 298 0.28 23.67 -5.57
C TRP A 298 1.20 22.56 -5.07
N LEU A 299 1.08 22.20 -3.80
CA LEU A 299 1.83 21.11 -3.21
C LEU A 299 1.48 19.76 -3.87
N THR A 300 0.19 19.50 -4.12
CA THR A 300 -0.27 18.30 -4.83
C THR A 300 0.31 18.22 -6.24
N LEU A 301 0.32 19.32 -6.98
CA LEU A 301 0.92 19.38 -8.32
C LEU A 301 2.45 19.18 -8.26
N GLY A 302 3.12 19.76 -7.26
CA GLY A 302 4.56 19.57 -7.03
C GLY A 302 4.91 18.11 -6.72
N PHE A 303 4.15 17.45 -5.84
CA PHE A 303 4.29 16.02 -5.59
C PHE A 303 3.92 15.16 -6.81
N GLY A 304 2.97 15.61 -7.63
CA GLY A 304 2.66 15.03 -8.93
C GLY A 304 3.85 14.99 -9.87
N LEU A 305 4.54 16.13 -10.00
CA LEU A 305 5.76 16.23 -10.79
C LEU A 305 6.90 15.38 -10.22
N LEU A 306 7.09 15.39 -8.89
CA LEU A 306 8.07 14.54 -8.22
C LEU A 306 7.81 13.06 -8.49
N GLY A 307 6.57 12.60 -8.32
CA GLY A 307 6.16 11.22 -8.57
C GLY A 307 6.35 10.82 -10.04
N TYR A 308 6.08 11.74 -10.97
CA TYR A 308 6.32 11.54 -12.41
C TYR A 308 7.81 11.35 -12.72
N LEU A 309 8.68 12.20 -12.18
CA LEU A 309 10.13 12.08 -12.32
C LEU A 309 10.67 10.79 -11.70
N MET A 310 10.21 10.45 -10.50
CA MET A 310 10.57 9.18 -9.84
C MET A 310 10.24 7.98 -10.71
N LYS A 311 9.03 7.91 -11.27
CA LYS A 311 8.62 6.81 -12.15
C LYS A 311 9.48 6.75 -13.42
N LYS A 312 9.81 7.90 -14.03
CA LYS A 312 10.75 7.96 -15.17
C LYS A 312 12.15 7.44 -14.83
N LEU A 313 12.65 7.76 -13.64
CA LEU A 313 13.94 7.28 -13.14
C LEU A 313 13.87 5.85 -12.54
N SER A 314 12.70 5.19 -12.63
CA SER A 314 12.42 3.87 -12.06
C SER A 314 12.64 3.80 -10.53
N PHE A 315 12.35 4.89 -9.82
CA PHE A 315 12.24 4.90 -8.37
C PHE A 315 10.80 4.53 -7.96
N PRO A 316 10.64 3.57 -7.03
CA PRO A 316 9.32 3.24 -6.53
C PRO A 316 8.76 4.37 -5.68
N VAL A 317 7.51 4.76 -5.95
CA VAL A 317 6.80 5.81 -5.21
C VAL A 317 6.19 5.28 -3.90
N ALA A 318 5.84 4.00 -3.86
CA ALA A 318 5.24 3.34 -2.69
C ALA A 318 6.05 3.50 -1.38
N PRO A 319 7.38 3.34 -1.36
CA PRO A 319 8.20 3.59 -0.16
C PRO A 319 8.14 5.04 0.34
N VAL A 320 8.09 6.04 -0.55
CA VAL A 320 7.98 7.46 -0.16
C VAL A 320 6.69 7.68 0.60
N VAL A 321 5.58 7.20 0.03
CA VAL A 321 4.27 7.35 0.65
C VAL A 321 4.20 6.66 1.99
N LEU A 322 4.66 5.41 2.08
CA LEU A 322 4.63 4.68 3.34
C LEU A 322 5.48 5.38 4.40
N ALA A 323 6.66 5.90 4.01
CA ALA A 323 7.54 6.62 4.91
C ALA A 323 6.97 7.96 5.36
N LEU A 324 6.22 8.65 4.50
CA LEU A 324 5.50 9.86 4.89
C LEU A 324 4.47 9.56 6.00
N VAL A 325 3.72 8.45 5.84
CA VAL A 325 2.67 8.06 6.80
C VAL A 325 3.27 7.54 8.11
N LEU A 326 4.30 6.71 8.03
CA LEU A 326 4.93 6.10 9.21
C LEU A 326 5.96 7.01 9.88
N GLY A 327 6.39 8.08 9.25
CA GLY A 327 7.52 8.88 9.74
C GLY A 327 7.28 9.49 11.12
N TYR A 328 6.09 10.04 11.37
CA TYR A 328 5.70 10.52 12.70
C TYR A 328 5.75 9.41 13.74
N MET A 329 5.18 8.24 13.42
CA MET A 329 5.18 7.08 14.31
C MET A 329 6.60 6.61 14.61
N VAL A 330 7.47 6.53 13.61
CA VAL A 330 8.86 6.10 13.76
C VAL A 330 9.64 7.12 14.60
N GLU A 331 9.54 8.42 14.29
CA GLU A 331 10.27 9.47 15.01
C GLU A 331 9.83 9.57 16.47
N SER A 332 8.52 9.67 16.70
CA SER A 332 7.96 9.85 18.04
C SER A 332 8.31 8.67 18.93
N ASN A 333 8.16 7.44 18.43
CA ASN A 333 8.45 6.24 19.22
C ASN A 333 9.94 6.01 19.44
N PHE A 334 10.79 6.30 18.45
CA PHE A 334 12.25 6.24 18.62
C PHE A 334 12.72 7.17 19.74
N ARG A 335 12.28 8.43 19.70
CA ARG A 335 12.70 9.43 20.67
C ARG A 335 12.09 9.18 22.05
N THR A 336 10.82 8.76 22.12
CA THR A 336 10.18 8.38 23.38
C THR A 336 10.88 7.20 24.03
N ALA A 337 11.28 6.18 23.25
CA ALA A 337 12.07 5.05 23.74
C ALA A 337 13.40 5.51 24.34
N LEU A 338 14.15 6.38 23.64
CA LEU A 338 15.43 6.90 24.13
C LEU A 338 15.28 7.78 25.37
N VAL A 339 14.25 8.63 25.44
CA VAL A 339 13.98 9.42 26.65
C VAL A 339 13.68 8.49 27.83
N SER A 340 12.86 7.46 27.61
CA SER A 340 12.53 6.48 28.66
C SER A 340 13.72 5.63 29.12
N SER A 341 14.70 5.41 28.23
CA SER A 341 15.93 4.67 28.54
C SER A 341 17.11 5.56 28.96
N GLN A 342 16.87 6.85 29.18
CA GLN A 342 17.91 7.84 29.51
C GLN A 342 19.05 7.89 28.47
N GLY A 343 18.71 7.73 27.19
CA GLY A 343 19.65 7.74 26.07
C GLY A 343 20.29 6.38 25.75
N ASN A 344 19.90 5.31 26.45
CA ASN A 344 20.47 3.99 26.22
C ASN A 344 19.80 3.26 25.05
N TYR A 345 20.54 3.04 23.97
CA TYR A 345 20.09 2.35 22.76
C TYR A 345 19.86 0.84 22.95
N SER A 346 20.34 0.23 24.04
CA SER A 346 20.09 -1.19 24.30
C SER A 346 18.60 -1.52 24.47
N ILE A 347 17.75 -0.52 24.78
CA ILE A 347 16.29 -0.70 24.91
C ILE A 347 15.67 -1.42 23.70
N PHE A 348 16.20 -1.13 22.50
CA PHE A 348 15.72 -1.71 21.25
C PHE A 348 16.03 -3.21 21.11
N LEU A 349 17.03 -3.71 21.83
CA LEU A 349 17.44 -5.12 21.83
C LEU A 349 16.97 -5.87 23.08
N THR A 350 16.76 -5.17 24.20
CA THR A 350 16.26 -5.78 25.44
C THR A 350 14.77 -6.07 25.40
N GLU A 351 13.98 -5.25 24.69
CA GLU A 351 12.54 -5.50 24.52
C GLU A 351 12.34 -6.60 23.46
N PRO A 352 11.79 -7.78 23.81
CA PRO A 352 11.80 -8.95 22.91
C PRO A 352 11.07 -8.73 21.59
N ALA A 353 9.94 -8.00 21.63
CA ALA A 353 9.17 -7.67 20.43
C ALA A 353 9.94 -6.71 19.51
N SER A 354 10.56 -5.67 20.06
CA SER A 354 11.46 -4.77 19.31
C SER A 354 12.60 -5.55 18.65
N ALA A 355 13.30 -6.39 19.40
CA ALA A 355 14.41 -7.19 18.89
C ALA A 355 13.98 -8.12 17.74
N LEU A 356 12.81 -8.76 17.87
CA LEU A 356 12.23 -9.60 16.81
C LEU A 356 11.95 -8.78 15.54
N PHE A 357 11.25 -7.65 15.64
CA PHE A 357 10.90 -6.83 14.49
C PHE A 357 12.12 -6.18 13.83
N LEU A 358 13.12 -5.75 14.61
CA LEU A 358 14.39 -5.26 14.07
C LEU A 358 15.15 -6.36 13.33
N THR A 359 15.17 -7.57 13.88
CA THR A 359 15.79 -8.72 13.19
C THR A 359 15.10 -9.01 11.86
N LEU A 360 13.76 -9.01 11.84
CA LEU A 360 12.98 -9.16 10.62
C LEU A 360 13.22 -8.01 9.64
N ALA A 361 13.37 -6.77 10.12
CA ALA A 361 13.65 -5.60 9.30
C ALA A 361 15.03 -5.66 8.64
N VAL A 362 16.03 -6.21 9.33
CA VAL A 362 17.35 -6.47 8.76
C VAL A 362 17.27 -7.59 7.72
N LEU A 363 16.60 -8.69 8.05
CA LEU A 363 16.43 -9.83 7.15
C LEU A 363 15.69 -9.44 5.85
N SER A 364 14.69 -8.57 5.94
CA SER A 364 13.93 -8.10 4.77
C SER A 364 14.77 -7.34 3.76
N ILE A 365 15.87 -6.71 4.18
CA ILE A 365 16.84 -6.04 3.29
C ILE A 365 17.94 -7.01 2.85
N VAL A 366 18.52 -7.75 3.79
CA VAL A 366 19.72 -8.55 3.56
C VAL A 366 19.43 -9.71 2.61
N MET A 367 18.30 -10.40 2.77
CA MET A 367 17.99 -11.55 1.90
C MET A 367 17.81 -11.15 0.42
N PRO A 368 17.00 -10.13 0.06
CA PRO A 368 16.89 -9.70 -1.32
C PRO A 368 18.19 -9.15 -1.88
N LEU A 369 18.97 -8.41 -1.09
CA LEU A 369 20.26 -7.86 -1.52
C LEU A 369 21.26 -8.98 -1.88
N ILE A 370 21.39 -10.01 -1.02
CA ILE A 370 22.23 -11.17 -1.32
C ILE A 370 21.74 -11.88 -2.58
N SER A 371 20.43 -12.04 -2.77
CA SER A 371 19.86 -12.67 -3.96
C SER A 371 20.19 -11.90 -5.24
N GLN A 372 20.11 -10.56 -5.19
CA GLN A 372 20.45 -9.68 -6.31
C GLN A 372 21.92 -9.75 -6.65
N LEU A 373 22.80 -9.74 -5.64
CA LEU A 373 24.26 -9.87 -5.83
C LEU A 373 24.64 -11.24 -6.41
N ARG A 374 24.00 -12.33 -5.94
CA ARG A 374 24.23 -13.70 -6.46
C ARG A 374 23.76 -13.84 -7.91
N ARG A 375 22.58 -13.29 -8.26
CA ARG A 375 22.08 -13.29 -9.65
C ARG A 375 23.00 -12.51 -10.58
N ARG A 376 23.49 -11.34 -10.14
CA ARG A 376 24.41 -10.52 -10.94
C ARG A 376 25.72 -11.24 -11.25
N LYS A 377 26.28 -11.98 -10.27
CA LYS A 377 27.46 -12.84 -10.47
C LYS A 377 27.21 -13.99 -11.46
N SER A 378 26.03 -14.63 -11.40
CA SER A 378 25.67 -15.72 -12.32
C SER A 378 25.54 -15.27 -13.78
N THR A 379 25.16 -14.02 -14.03
CA THR A 379 25.10 -13.48 -15.40
C THR A 379 26.49 -13.17 -15.95
N THR A 380 27.44 -12.77 -15.09
CA THR A 380 28.83 -12.47 -15.50
C THR A 380 29.67 -13.72 -15.81
N THR A 381 29.28 -14.89 -15.32
CA THR A 381 29.96 -16.17 -15.62
C THR A 381 29.46 -16.88 -16.88
N VAL A 382 28.37 -16.42 -17.51
CA VAL A 382 27.87 -16.99 -18.78
C VAL A 382 28.38 -16.20 -19.99
N GLU A 383 28.91 -14.99 -19.79
CA GLU A 383 29.54 -14.14 -20.82
C GLU A 383 31.09 -14.22 -20.83
N LYS A 384 31.69 -15.18 -20.11
CA LYS A 384 33.12 -15.53 -20.20
C LYS A 384 33.24 -16.98 -20.59
#